data_AF-A0A7K3WX27-F1
#
_entry.id   AF-A0A7K3WX27-F1
#
_cell.length_a   1.000
_cell.length_b   1.000
_cell.length_c   1.000
_cell.angle_alpha   90.00
_cell.angle_beta   90.00
_cell.angle_gamma   90.00
#
_symmetry.space_group_name_H-M   'P 1'
#
loop_
_entity.id
_entity.type
_entity.pdbx_description
1 polymer ?
#
loop_
_entity_poly.entity_id
_entity_poly.type
_entity_poly.pdbx_seq_one_letter_code
_entity_poly.pdbx_strand_id
1 'polypeptide(L)'
;IILILVSYFTFQIEISGYFDQLITKSSYYFTPEGQDWENYYWDSDLSQFKSIWLINYSLLFVAILTFINIKKLKEETFGYINLFLNALTISAFLVAGLFVLSELRESYLDPSLNENYEAGIFNILIRYISFLFVAGTLYVFYQYSLQSFIRAPLKLPFGFLLHVTILWVASSELIHWLHIAGNGQQYKLGLSILWGVYALILISLGIWKRKQYLRIGAFALFGITLLKLFFYDITHLTTIAKTIVFVSLGVLLLIISFLYNKYKANIADDKNS
;
A
#
# COMPACT_ATOMS: atom_id res chain seq x y z
N ILE A 1 -14.94 17.10 20.01
CA ILE A 1 -14.17 17.34 18.76
C ILE A 1 -12.86 18.08 19.07
N ILE A 2 -12.89 19.26 19.69
CA ILE A 2 -11.67 20.02 20.05
C ILE A 2 -10.66 19.18 20.84
N LEU A 3 -11.09 18.47 21.88
CA LEU A 3 -10.20 17.60 22.67
C LEU A 3 -9.52 16.50 21.84
N ILE A 4 -10.22 15.92 20.86
CA ILE A 4 -9.67 14.88 19.97
C ILE A 4 -8.59 15.48 19.07
N LEU A 5 -8.87 16.66 18.49
CA LEU A 5 -7.90 17.35 17.64
C LEU A 5 -6.67 17.80 18.42
N VAL A 6 -6.87 18.39 19.60
CA VAL A 6 -5.76 18.77 20.49
C VAL A 6 -4.92 17.55 20.84
N SER A 7 -5.55 16.45 21.27
CA SER A 7 -4.82 15.21 21.55
C SER A 7 -4.04 14.71 20.33
N TYR A 8 -4.65 14.74 19.14
CA TYR A 8 -3.97 14.31 17.92
C TYR A 8 -2.70 15.13 17.66
N PHE A 9 -2.84 16.46 17.62
CA PHE A 9 -1.75 17.36 17.28
C PHE A 9 -0.68 17.42 18.36
N THR A 10 -1.03 17.32 19.65
CA THR A 10 -0.06 17.29 20.74
C THR A 10 0.93 16.14 20.57
N PHE A 11 0.45 14.90 20.43
CA PHE A 11 1.35 13.76 20.23
C PHE A 11 2.05 13.80 18.86
N GLN A 12 1.40 14.31 17.82
CA GLN A 12 2.04 14.47 16.52
C GLN A 12 3.25 15.42 16.59
N ILE A 13 3.11 16.55 17.28
CA ILE A 13 4.18 17.52 17.50
C ILE A 13 5.29 16.92 18.37
N GLU A 14 4.94 16.17 19.42
CA GLU A 14 5.92 15.51 20.28
C GLU A 14 6.79 14.51 19.50
N ILE A 15 6.16 13.65 18.68
CA ILE A 15 6.89 12.70 17.81
C ILE A 15 7.77 13.48 16.82
N SER A 16 7.25 14.53 16.19
CA SER A 16 8.04 15.37 15.29
C SER A 16 9.25 15.96 15.99
N GLY A 17 9.04 16.58 17.16
CA GLY A 17 10.08 17.25 17.95
C GLY A 17 11.17 16.29 18.42
N TYR A 18 10.81 15.06 18.78
CA TYR A 18 11.79 14.01 19.09
C TYR A 18 12.75 13.75 17.92
N PHE A 19 12.22 13.57 16.70
CA PHE A 19 13.06 13.36 15.52
C PHE A 19 13.83 14.62 15.12
N ASP A 20 13.24 15.81 15.26
CA ASP A 20 13.93 17.08 14.98
C ASP A 20 15.17 17.25 15.88
N GLN A 21 15.09 16.84 17.15
CA GLN A 21 16.23 16.79 18.05
C GLN A 21 17.28 15.78 17.61
N LEU A 22 16.87 14.58 17.15
CA LEU A 22 17.81 13.57 16.65
C LEU A 22 18.54 14.05 15.39
N ILE A 23 17.83 14.64 14.44
CA ILE A 23 18.40 15.19 13.19
C ILE A 23 19.43 16.27 13.54
N THR A 24 19.08 17.20 14.42
CA THR A 24 19.99 18.27 14.88
C THR A 24 21.21 17.71 15.60
N LYS A 25 21.09 16.62 16.35
CA LYS A 25 22.22 15.95 17.00
C LYS A 25 23.12 15.19 16.03
N SER A 26 22.54 14.68 14.92
CA SER A 26 23.32 14.02 13.88
C SER A 26 24.15 15.04 13.10
N SER A 27 23.64 16.26 12.88
CA SER A 27 24.31 17.21 12.00
C SER A 27 25.70 17.59 12.51
N TYR A 28 26.69 17.46 11.62
CA TYR A 28 28.04 17.95 11.85
C TYR A 28 28.53 18.71 10.62
N TYR A 29 29.47 19.62 10.85
CA TYR A 29 30.10 20.44 9.82
C TYR A 29 31.50 19.92 9.54
N PHE A 30 31.85 19.85 8.26
CA PHE A 30 33.22 19.56 7.81
C PHE A 30 33.63 20.58 6.76
N THR A 31 34.79 21.19 6.96
CA THR A 31 35.40 22.13 6.02
C THR A 31 36.62 21.44 5.40
N PRO A 32 36.54 20.95 4.15
CA PRO A 32 37.69 20.36 3.48
C PRO A 32 38.82 21.38 3.34
N GLU A 33 40.08 20.96 3.52
CA GLU A 33 41.24 21.83 3.29
C GLU A 33 41.20 22.42 1.88
N GLY A 34 41.14 23.75 1.77
CA GLY A 34 41.09 24.48 0.49
C GLY A 34 39.71 24.94 0.03
N GLN A 35 38.65 24.74 0.83
CA GLN A 35 37.32 25.32 0.58
C GLN A 35 36.90 26.29 1.69
N ASP A 36 36.38 27.46 1.29
CA ASP A 36 35.89 28.51 2.22
C ASP A 36 34.43 28.31 2.66
N TRP A 37 33.79 27.18 2.30
CA TRP A 37 32.38 26.91 2.59
C TRP A 37 32.22 25.62 3.39
N GLU A 38 31.37 25.70 4.42
CA GLU A 38 31.04 24.58 5.30
C GLU A 38 30.07 23.63 4.61
N ASN A 39 30.40 22.33 4.57
CA ASN A 39 29.46 21.30 4.13
C ASN A 39 28.64 20.80 5.32
N TYR A 40 27.31 20.86 5.19
CA TYR A 40 26.37 20.35 6.18
C TYR A 40 25.98 18.92 5.83
N TYR A 41 26.31 17.97 6.71
CA TYR A 41 25.88 16.58 6.61
C TYR A 41 24.94 16.26 7.77
N TRP A 42 23.82 15.60 7.48
CA TRP A 42 22.90 15.07 8.49
C TRP A 42 22.43 13.69 8.06
N ASP A 43 22.01 12.88 9.03
CA ASP A 43 21.46 11.57 8.73
C ASP A 43 20.09 11.71 8.05
N SER A 44 20.05 11.43 6.75
CA SER A 44 18.84 11.55 5.93
C SER A 44 17.77 10.52 6.33
N ASP A 45 18.16 9.37 6.89
CA ASP A 45 17.25 8.32 7.32
C ASP A 45 16.38 8.76 8.49
N LEU A 46 16.89 9.64 9.37
CA LEU A 46 16.10 10.18 10.48
C LEU A 46 14.87 10.98 10.01
N SER A 47 14.98 11.67 8.87
CA SER A 47 13.84 12.37 8.25
C SER A 47 12.81 11.38 7.70
N GLN A 48 13.28 10.26 7.14
CA GLN A 48 12.42 9.18 6.67
C GLN A 48 11.74 8.47 7.84
N PHE A 49 12.48 8.18 8.93
CA PHE A 49 11.94 7.61 10.16
C PHE A 49 10.89 8.52 10.80
N LYS A 50 11.14 9.83 10.86
CA LYS A 50 10.15 10.81 11.29
C LYS A 50 8.86 10.69 10.49
N SER A 51 8.98 10.68 9.16
CA SER A 51 7.84 10.63 8.24
C SER A 51 7.02 9.34 8.43
N ILE A 52 7.67 8.18 8.48
CA ILE A 52 6.97 6.90 8.64
C ILE A 52 6.32 6.76 10.02
N TRP A 53 6.95 7.25 11.09
CA TRP A 53 6.36 7.23 12.44
C TRP A 53 5.14 8.14 12.55
N LEU A 54 5.15 9.31 11.92
CA LEU A 54 3.98 10.21 11.87
C LEU A 54 2.81 9.58 11.10
N ILE A 55 3.09 8.84 10.02
CA ILE A 55 2.06 8.10 9.28
C ILE A 55 1.52 6.93 10.12
N ASN A 56 2.39 6.14 10.75
CA ASN A 56 2.01 5.03 11.64
C ASN A 56 1.16 5.52 12.83
N TYR A 57 1.55 6.64 13.43
CA TYR A 57 0.79 7.31 14.48
C TYR A 57 -0.60 7.72 13.99
N SER A 58 -0.70 8.34 12.81
CA SER A 58 -1.99 8.70 12.21
C SER A 58 -2.91 7.49 12.01
N LEU A 59 -2.38 6.39 11.46
CA LEU A 59 -3.10 5.13 11.28
C LEU A 59 -3.61 4.56 12.61
N LEU A 60 -2.75 4.53 13.63
CA LEU A 60 -3.10 4.05 14.97
C LEU A 60 -4.18 4.93 15.61
N PHE A 61 -4.02 6.25 15.53
CA PHE A 61 -4.94 7.21 16.14
C PHE A 61 -6.35 7.08 15.58
N VAL A 62 -6.49 7.06 14.24
CA VAL A 62 -7.80 6.89 13.61
C VAL A 62 -8.38 5.51 13.91
N ALA A 63 -7.55 4.47 14.02
CA ALA A 63 -8.02 3.13 14.37
C ALA A 63 -8.58 3.07 15.81
N ILE A 64 -7.92 3.75 16.76
CA ILE A 64 -8.40 3.89 18.14
C ILE A 64 -9.71 4.68 18.20
N LEU A 65 -9.81 5.81 17.49
CA LEU A 65 -11.06 6.58 17.43
C LEU A 65 -12.22 5.76 16.88
N THR A 66 -11.93 4.96 15.87
CA THR A 66 -12.87 4.04 15.24
C THR A 66 -13.37 3.00 16.25
N PHE A 67 -12.45 2.38 17.00
CA PHE A 67 -12.78 1.43 18.05
C PHE A 67 -13.62 2.07 19.19
N ILE A 68 -13.26 3.28 19.62
CA ILE A 68 -14.00 4.04 20.63
C ILE A 68 -15.42 4.34 20.14
N ASN A 69 -15.60 4.74 18.88
CA ASN A 69 -16.93 4.99 18.35
C ASN A 69 -17.77 3.70 18.34
N ILE A 70 -17.21 2.59 17.85
CA ILE A 70 -17.92 1.29 17.82
C ILE A 70 -18.35 0.84 19.22
N LYS A 71 -17.46 0.96 20.23
CA LYS A 71 -17.70 0.41 21.56
C LYS A 71 -18.51 1.33 22.48
N LYS A 72 -18.28 2.64 22.44
CA LYS A 72 -18.81 3.59 23.43
C LYS A 72 -19.82 4.57 22.85
N LEU A 73 -19.46 5.28 21.78
CA LEU A 73 -20.26 6.42 21.31
C LEU A 73 -21.44 5.97 20.43
N LYS A 74 -21.19 5.05 19.49
CA LYS A 74 -22.16 4.52 18.51
C LYS A 74 -22.88 5.63 17.72
N GLU A 75 -22.17 6.72 17.48
CA GLU A 75 -22.68 7.90 16.78
C GLU A 75 -22.47 7.76 15.27
N GLU A 76 -23.57 7.90 14.51
CA GLU A 76 -23.57 7.71 13.05
C GLU A 76 -22.73 8.78 12.34
N THR A 77 -22.96 10.06 12.63
CA THR A 77 -22.22 11.19 12.03
C THR A 77 -20.72 11.08 12.29
N PHE A 78 -20.33 10.79 13.54
CA PHE A 78 -18.93 10.59 13.89
C PHE A 78 -18.33 9.36 13.21
N GLY A 79 -19.16 8.35 12.90
CA GLY A 79 -18.74 7.17 12.16
C GLY A 79 -18.39 7.42 10.71
N TYR A 80 -19.18 8.22 9.99
CA TYR A 80 -18.83 8.62 8.63
C TYR A 80 -17.52 9.41 8.57
N ILE A 81 -17.28 10.30 9.53
CA ILE A 81 -16.02 11.04 9.65
C ILE A 81 -14.85 10.07 9.87
N ASN A 82 -14.96 9.14 10.82
CA ASN A 82 -13.89 8.16 11.08
C ASN A 82 -13.63 7.25 9.87
N LEU A 83 -14.67 6.82 9.15
CA LEU A 83 -14.51 6.02 7.92
C LEU A 83 -13.73 6.78 6.86
N PHE A 84 -14.05 8.05 6.65
CA PHE A 84 -13.30 8.91 5.74
C PHE A 84 -11.84 9.05 6.19
N LEU A 85 -11.58 9.31 7.48
CA LEU A 85 -10.23 9.43 8.03
C LEU A 85 -9.42 8.12 7.92
N ASN A 86 -10.03 6.96 8.13
CA ASN A 86 -9.37 5.67 7.92
C ASN A 86 -8.98 5.48 6.44
N ALA A 87 -9.90 5.76 5.50
CA ALA A 87 -9.60 5.65 4.08
C ALA A 87 -8.50 6.63 3.65
N LEU A 88 -8.52 7.86 4.18
CA LEU A 88 -7.54 8.89 3.90
C LEU A 88 -6.14 8.51 4.42
N THR A 89 -6.04 8.05 5.65
CA THR A 89 -4.76 7.66 6.26
C THR A 89 -4.17 6.41 5.61
N ILE A 90 -4.99 5.42 5.24
CA ILE A 90 -4.55 4.27 4.43
C ILE A 90 -4.02 4.75 3.07
N SER A 91 -4.74 5.65 2.40
CA SER A 91 -4.31 6.20 1.11
C SER A 91 -3.00 6.99 1.23
N ALA A 92 -2.85 7.80 2.28
CA ALA A 92 -1.62 8.53 2.58
C ALA A 92 -0.44 7.57 2.85
N PHE A 93 -0.67 6.46 3.55
CA PHE A 93 0.34 5.42 3.72
C PHE A 93 0.74 4.77 2.38
N LEU A 94 -0.24 4.43 1.53
CA LEU A 94 0.05 3.81 0.23
C LEU A 94 0.87 4.72 -0.69
N VAL A 95 0.62 6.04 -0.65
CA VAL A 95 1.35 7.01 -1.49
C VAL A 95 2.68 7.41 -0.87
N ALA A 96 2.66 7.97 0.34
CA ALA A 96 3.84 8.53 0.99
C ALA A 96 4.58 7.50 1.84
N GLY A 97 3.86 6.69 2.61
CA GLY A 97 4.46 5.69 3.50
C GLY A 97 5.28 4.65 2.74
N LEU A 98 4.74 4.07 1.67
CA LEU A 98 5.47 3.10 0.84
C LEU A 98 6.69 3.72 0.14
N PHE A 99 6.63 5.00 -0.22
CA PHE A 99 7.77 5.73 -0.79
C PHE A 99 8.87 5.96 0.25
N VAL A 100 8.53 6.42 1.45
CA VAL A 100 9.46 6.56 2.57
C VAL A 100 10.13 5.22 2.91
N LEU A 101 9.36 4.13 2.91
CA LEU A 101 9.90 2.78 3.13
C LEU A 101 10.82 2.31 2.00
N SER A 102 10.65 2.78 0.75
CA SER A 102 11.61 2.50 -0.32
C SER A 102 12.90 3.28 -0.16
N GLU A 103 12.85 4.54 0.24
CA GLU A 103 14.06 5.34 0.51
C GLU A 103 14.92 4.71 1.62
N LEU A 104 14.28 4.29 2.71
CA LEU A 104 14.97 3.58 3.80
C LEU A 104 15.63 2.26 3.33
N ARG A 105 14.99 1.54 2.40
CA ARG A 105 15.58 0.34 1.79
C ARG A 105 16.79 0.70 0.95
N GLU A 106 16.71 1.73 0.11
CA GLU A 106 17.83 2.12 -0.74
C GLU A 106 19.04 2.54 0.11
N SER A 107 18.84 3.34 1.17
CA SER A 107 19.89 3.68 2.13
C SER A 107 20.54 2.43 2.76
N TYR A 108 19.74 1.40 3.06
CA TYR A 108 20.26 0.12 3.59
C TYR A 108 21.05 -0.70 2.57
N LEU A 109 20.66 -0.69 1.28
CA LEU A 109 21.29 -1.50 0.24
C LEU A 109 22.51 -0.82 -0.40
N ASP A 110 22.53 0.50 -0.43
CA ASP A 110 23.62 1.30 -0.99
C ASP A 110 24.19 2.25 0.08
N PRO A 111 25.22 1.81 0.83
CA PRO A 111 25.86 2.62 1.86
C PRO A 111 26.46 3.93 1.34
N SER A 112 26.69 4.07 0.03
CA SER A 112 27.21 5.32 -0.54
C SER A 112 26.18 6.46 -0.52
N LEU A 113 24.90 6.15 -0.36
CA LEU A 113 23.85 7.18 -0.25
C LEU A 113 23.88 7.92 1.09
N ASN A 114 24.51 7.34 2.11
CA ASN A 114 24.65 7.91 3.44
C ASN A 114 26.07 7.66 3.96
N GLU A 115 27.09 8.13 3.20
CA GLU A 115 28.52 7.80 3.39
C GLU A 115 29.04 7.93 4.84
N ASN A 116 28.38 8.76 5.66
CA ASN A 116 28.79 9.08 7.02
C ASN A 116 27.91 8.41 8.10
N TYR A 117 26.86 7.69 7.74
CA TYR A 117 25.92 7.06 8.66
C TYR A 117 25.59 5.63 8.24
N GLU A 118 25.75 4.68 9.16
CA GLU A 118 25.44 3.28 8.89
C GLU A 118 23.92 3.02 8.97
N ALA A 119 23.33 2.60 7.85
CA ALA A 119 21.95 2.15 7.81
C ALA A 119 21.77 0.85 8.62
N GLY A 120 20.89 0.90 9.62
CA GLY A 120 20.62 -0.25 10.49
C GLY A 120 19.60 -1.22 9.90
N ILE A 121 19.54 -2.44 10.46
CA ILE A 121 18.49 -3.42 10.10
C ILE A 121 17.06 -2.89 10.31
N PHE A 122 16.91 -1.87 11.18
CA PHE A 122 15.64 -1.23 11.45
C PHE A 122 15.07 -0.48 10.23
N ASN A 123 15.91 -0.03 9.29
CA ASN A 123 15.50 0.56 8.01
C ASN A 123 14.62 -0.40 7.19
N ILE A 124 14.84 -1.71 7.35
CA ILE A 124 14.05 -2.76 6.71
C ILE A 124 12.88 -3.19 7.60
N LEU A 125 13.10 -3.38 8.90
CA LEU A 125 12.09 -3.93 9.81
C LEU A 125 10.89 -3.01 10.05
N ILE A 126 11.08 -1.68 10.04
CA ILE A 126 10.00 -0.71 10.25
C ILE A 126 8.84 -0.90 9.27
N ARG A 127 9.13 -1.45 8.10
CA ARG A 127 8.15 -1.78 7.06
C ARG A 127 7.06 -2.73 7.53
N TYR A 128 7.43 -3.81 8.20
CA TYR A 128 6.48 -4.82 8.68
C TYR A 128 5.68 -4.29 9.89
N ILE A 129 6.30 -3.43 10.70
CA ILE A 129 5.62 -2.70 11.76
C ILE A 129 4.55 -1.78 11.16
N SER A 130 4.88 -1.04 10.10
CA SER A 130 3.93 -0.20 9.36
C SER A 130 2.76 -0.98 8.76
N PHE A 131 3.01 -2.16 8.18
CA PHE A 131 1.92 -2.99 7.68
C PHE A 131 0.99 -3.51 8.77
N LEU A 132 1.51 -3.75 9.98
CA LEU A 132 0.67 -4.11 11.12
C LEU A 132 -0.31 -2.98 11.46
N PHE A 133 0.13 -1.71 11.42
CA PHE A 133 -0.76 -0.57 11.60
C PHE A 133 -1.84 -0.49 10.51
N VAL A 134 -1.45 -0.63 9.23
CA VAL A 134 -2.42 -0.66 8.10
C VAL A 134 -3.43 -1.80 8.26
N ALA A 135 -2.97 -3.00 8.62
CA ALA A 135 -3.84 -4.15 8.85
C ALA A 135 -4.82 -3.91 10.01
N GLY A 136 -4.34 -3.29 11.10
CA GLY A 136 -5.18 -2.87 12.22
C GLY A 136 -6.25 -1.86 11.80
N THR A 137 -5.88 -0.84 11.03
CA THR A 137 -6.80 0.17 10.49
C THR A 137 -7.84 -0.45 9.53
N LEU A 138 -7.43 -1.35 8.63
CA LEU A 138 -8.34 -2.10 7.77
C LEU A 138 -9.31 -2.99 8.56
N TYR A 139 -8.82 -3.63 9.63
CA TYR A 139 -9.64 -4.49 10.48
C TYR A 139 -10.73 -3.70 11.20
N VAL A 140 -10.42 -2.53 11.77
CA VAL A 140 -11.44 -1.70 12.41
C VAL A 140 -12.40 -1.07 11.39
N PHE A 141 -11.93 -0.76 10.18
CA PHE A 141 -12.81 -0.36 9.08
C PHE A 141 -13.81 -1.47 8.73
N TYR A 142 -13.33 -2.71 8.63
CA TYR A 142 -14.19 -3.88 8.40
C TYR A 142 -15.22 -4.03 9.52
N GLN A 143 -14.79 -3.94 10.78
CA GLN A 143 -15.68 -4.03 11.93
C GLN A 143 -16.78 -2.96 11.90
N TYR A 144 -16.47 -1.76 11.40
CA TYR A 144 -17.44 -0.70 11.16
C TYR A 144 -18.52 -1.11 10.15
N SER A 145 -18.12 -1.78 9.07
CA SER A 145 -19.03 -2.24 8.00
C SER A 145 -20.06 -3.26 8.48
N LEU A 146 -19.87 -3.82 9.68
CA LEU A 146 -20.77 -4.77 10.32
C LEU A 146 -21.72 -4.11 11.34
N GLN A 147 -21.51 -2.85 11.71
CA GLN A 147 -22.31 -2.20 12.75
C GLN A 147 -23.65 -1.68 12.23
N SER A 148 -24.72 -1.91 12.99
CA SER A 148 -26.09 -1.52 12.62
C SER A 148 -26.38 -0.02 12.71
N PHE A 149 -25.56 0.75 13.45
CA PHE A 149 -25.73 2.19 13.58
C PHE A 149 -25.25 2.96 12.34
N ILE A 150 -24.55 2.32 11.41
CA ILE A 150 -24.25 2.89 10.09
C ILE A 150 -25.23 2.36 9.07
N ARG A 151 -26.01 3.26 8.49
CA ARG A 151 -27.04 2.92 7.50
C ARG A 151 -26.47 2.70 6.10
N ALA A 152 -25.29 3.25 5.79
CA ALA A 152 -24.69 3.13 4.47
C ALA A 152 -24.16 1.71 4.17
N PRO A 153 -24.25 1.24 2.91
CA PRO A 153 -23.73 -0.04 2.49
C PRO A 153 -22.19 -0.02 2.34
N LEU A 154 -21.45 -0.18 3.43
CA LEU A 154 -19.99 -0.07 3.46
C LEU A 154 -19.22 -1.27 2.87
N LYS A 155 -19.90 -2.38 2.55
CA LYS A 155 -19.26 -3.60 2.03
C LYS A 155 -18.52 -3.37 0.71
N LEU A 156 -19.08 -2.53 -0.16
CA LEU A 156 -18.49 -2.19 -1.46
C LEU A 156 -17.24 -1.30 -1.32
N PRO A 157 -17.31 -0.10 -0.68
CA PRO A 157 -16.13 0.76 -0.53
C PRO A 157 -15.02 0.08 0.29
N PHE A 158 -15.36 -0.71 1.31
CA PHE A 158 -14.38 -1.50 2.05
C PHE A 158 -13.67 -2.52 1.14
N GLY A 159 -14.43 -3.29 0.35
CA GLY A 159 -13.85 -4.29 -0.55
C GLY A 159 -12.92 -3.65 -1.59
N PHE A 160 -13.28 -2.49 -2.13
CA PHE A 160 -12.42 -1.74 -3.03
C PHE A 160 -11.13 -1.28 -2.34
N LEU A 161 -11.23 -0.61 -1.18
CA LEU A 161 -10.08 -0.14 -0.41
C LEU A 161 -9.14 -1.29 -0.04
N LEU A 162 -9.69 -2.42 0.41
CA LEU A 162 -8.95 -3.62 0.76
C LEU A 162 -8.14 -4.15 -0.43
N HIS A 163 -8.78 -4.33 -1.58
CA HIS A 163 -8.10 -4.89 -2.76
C HIS A 163 -7.07 -3.96 -3.38
N VAL A 164 -7.31 -2.65 -3.35
CA VAL A 164 -6.32 -1.64 -3.73
C VAL A 164 -5.11 -1.70 -2.79
N THR A 165 -5.37 -1.76 -1.49
CA THR A 165 -4.29 -1.84 -0.48
C THR A 165 -3.47 -3.12 -0.64
N ILE A 166 -4.12 -4.28 -0.79
CA ILE A 166 -3.43 -5.56 -1.00
C ILE A 166 -2.56 -5.51 -2.25
N LEU A 167 -3.10 -5.04 -3.39
CA LEU A 167 -2.36 -4.99 -4.64
C LEU A 167 -1.15 -4.06 -4.55
N TRP A 168 -1.30 -2.89 -3.93
CA TRP A 168 -0.23 -1.91 -3.81
C TRP A 168 0.85 -2.37 -2.83
N VAL A 169 0.47 -2.90 -1.67
CA VAL A 169 1.41 -3.49 -0.70
C VAL A 169 2.14 -4.67 -1.33
N ALA A 170 1.45 -5.59 -2.01
CA ALA A 170 2.09 -6.72 -2.68
C ALA A 170 3.04 -6.27 -3.81
N SER A 171 2.69 -5.22 -4.55
CA SER A 171 3.57 -4.61 -5.55
C SER A 171 4.84 -4.04 -4.89
N SER A 172 4.68 -3.32 -3.78
CA SER A 172 5.81 -2.78 -3.01
C SER A 172 6.69 -3.90 -2.45
N GLU A 173 6.10 -4.95 -1.88
CA GLU A 173 6.82 -6.14 -1.38
C GLU A 173 7.67 -6.76 -2.47
N LEU A 174 7.08 -7.00 -3.64
CA LEU A 174 7.81 -7.57 -4.76
C LEU A 174 9.04 -6.73 -5.14
N ILE A 175 8.89 -5.41 -5.26
CA ILE A 175 10.01 -4.52 -5.61
C ILE A 175 11.11 -4.61 -4.56
N HIS A 176 10.75 -4.59 -3.28
CA HIS A 176 11.72 -4.67 -2.19
C HIS A 176 12.49 -5.98 -2.15
N TRP A 177 11.81 -7.12 -2.28
CA TRP A 177 12.48 -8.41 -2.33
C TRP A 177 13.36 -8.56 -3.57
N LEU A 178 12.94 -8.02 -4.71
CA LEU A 178 13.78 -7.99 -5.92
C LEU A 178 15.03 -7.12 -5.74
N HIS A 179 14.91 -5.96 -5.09
CA HIS A 179 16.07 -5.11 -4.77
C HIS A 179 17.04 -5.80 -3.80
N ILE A 180 16.52 -6.38 -2.71
CA ILE A 180 17.35 -7.14 -1.75
C ILE A 180 18.05 -8.33 -2.41
N ALA A 181 17.39 -8.99 -3.36
CA ALA A 181 17.96 -10.12 -4.11
C ALA A 181 18.95 -9.69 -5.21
N GLY A 182 19.25 -8.39 -5.36
CA GLY A 182 20.13 -7.87 -6.42
C GLY A 182 19.50 -7.83 -7.82
N ASN A 183 18.20 -8.12 -7.94
CA ASN A 183 17.44 -8.17 -9.20
C ASN A 183 16.56 -6.93 -9.41
N GLY A 184 16.93 -5.79 -8.81
CA GLY A 184 16.12 -4.57 -8.80
C GLY A 184 15.69 -4.11 -10.19
N GLN A 185 16.53 -4.29 -11.22
CA GLN A 185 16.20 -3.88 -12.60
C GLN A 185 15.04 -4.67 -13.24
N GLN A 186 14.69 -5.85 -12.71
CA GLN A 186 13.64 -6.73 -13.26
C GLN A 186 12.25 -6.46 -12.67
N TYR A 187 12.09 -5.41 -11.85
CA TYR A 187 10.83 -5.11 -11.16
C TYR A 187 9.65 -4.90 -12.10
N LYS A 188 9.87 -4.33 -13.29
CA LYS A 188 8.79 -4.05 -14.27
C LYS A 188 8.09 -5.34 -14.71
N LEU A 189 8.86 -6.36 -15.09
CA LEU A 189 8.33 -7.67 -15.47
C LEU A 189 7.65 -8.35 -14.29
N GLY A 190 8.27 -8.31 -13.11
CA GLY A 190 7.69 -8.86 -11.89
C GLY A 190 6.32 -8.26 -11.55
N LEU A 191 6.19 -6.94 -11.63
CA LEU A 191 4.92 -6.25 -11.36
C LEU A 191 3.81 -6.68 -12.32
N SER A 192 4.12 -6.86 -13.60
CA SER A 192 3.14 -7.31 -14.59
C SER A 192 2.68 -8.74 -14.34
N ILE A 193 3.59 -9.64 -13.95
CA ILE A 193 3.25 -11.01 -13.53
C ILE A 193 2.37 -10.97 -12.28
N LEU A 194 2.74 -10.18 -11.27
CA LEU A 194 2.00 -10.04 -10.02
C LEU A 194 0.57 -9.56 -10.27
N TRP A 195 0.40 -8.51 -11.07
CA TRP A 195 -0.93 -7.96 -11.35
C TRP A 195 -1.77 -8.96 -12.16
N GLY A 196 -1.18 -9.68 -13.11
CA GLY A 196 -1.85 -10.74 -13.86
C GLY A 196 -2.33 -11.89 -12.97
N VAL A 197 -1.45 -12.41 -12.10
CA VAL A 197 -1.79 -13.47 -11.13
C VAL A 197 -2.87 -12.98 -10.16
N TYR A 198 -2.74 -11.76 -9.64
CA TYR A 198 -3.73 -11.19 -8.73
C TYR A 198 -5.09 -11.00 -9.40
N ALA A 199 -5.13 -10.59 -10.67
CA ALA A 199 -6.37 -10.52 -11.44
C ALA A 199 -7.05 -11.90 -11.57
N LEU A 200 -6.29 -12.97 -11.83
CA LEU A 200 -6.84 -14.34 -11.86
C LEU A 200 -7.41 -14.77 -10.51
N ILE A 201 -6.71 -14.45 -9.42
CA ILE A 201 -7.18 -14.72 -8.05
C ILE A 201 -8.49 -13.97 -7.80
N LEU A 202 -8.58 -12.69 -8.18
CA LEU A 202 -9.81 -11.90 -8.03
C LEU A 202 -10.97 -12.44 -8.88
N ILE A 203 -10.72 -12.89 -10.11
CA ILE A 203 -11.74 -13.52 -10.96
C ILE A 203 -12.26 -14.80 -10.27
N SER A 204 -11.35 -15.67 -9.83
CA SER A 204 -11.70 -16.92 -9.14
C SER A 204 -12.51 -16.66 -7.86
N LEU A 205 -12.06 -15.72 -7.02
CA LEU A 205 -12.76 -15.33 -5.80
C LEU A 205 -14.11 -14.67 -6.08
N GLY A 206 -14.21 -13.83 -7.11
CA GLY A 206 -15.45 -13.15 -7.50
C GLY A 206 -16.52 -14.12 -8.01
N ILE A 207 -16.09 -15.16 -8.75
CA ILE A 207 -16.95 -16.27 -9.19
C ILE A 207 -17.36 -17.12 -7.98
N TRP A 208 -16.42 -17.53 -7.14
CA TRP A 208 -16.70 -18.42 -6.01
C TRP A 208 -17.62 -17.77 -4.96
N LYS A 209 -17.40 -16.49 -4.63
CA LYS A 209 -18.20 -15.77 -3.62
C LYS A 209 -19.47 -15.11 -4.18
N ARG A 210 -19.80 -15.32 -5.47
CA ARG A 210 -20.97 -14.73 -6.16
C ARG A 210 -21.12 -13.21 -5.95
N LYS A 211 -20.01 -12.47 -5.93
CA LYS A 211 -20.04 -11.00 -5.74
C LYS A 211 -19.85 -10.29 -7.07
N GLN A 212 -20.93 -9.72 -7.62
CA GLN A 212 -20.91 -9.05 -8.92
C GLN A 212 -19.86 -7.93 -9.02
N TYR A 213 -19.69 -7.14 -7.96
CA TYR A 213 -18.71 -6.04 -7.92
C TYR A 213 -17.27 -6.54 -7.99
N LEU A 214 -16.95 -7.67 -7.34
CA LEU A 214 -15.63 -8.29 -7.43
C LEU A 214 -15.33 -8.78 -8.86
N ARG A 215 -16.34 -9.32 -9.56
CA ARG A 215 -16.18 -9.75 -10.95
C ARG A 215 -15.83 -8.59 -11.89
N ILE A 216 -16.59 -7.49 -11.81
CA ILE A 216 -16.37 -6.31 -12.66
C ILE A 216 -15.00 -5.69 -12.41
N GLY A 217 -14.62 -5.52 -11.13
CA GLY A 217 -13.29 -5.02 -10.76
C GLY A 217 -12.16 -5.93 -11.24
N ALA A 218 -12.34 -7.25 -11.16
CA ALA A 218 -11.36 -8.21 -11.64
C ALA A 218 -11.19 -8.15 -13.17
N PHE A 219 -12.27 -8.05 -13.93
CA PHE A 219 -12.21 -7.88 -15.39
C PHE A 219 -11.57 -6.55 -15.80
N ALA A 220 -11.87 -5.46 -15.08
CA ALA A 220 -11.26 -4.17 -15.34
C ALA A 220 -9.75 -4.19 -15.06
N LEU A 221 -9.34 -4.72 -13.90
CA LEU A 221 -7.93 -4.86 -13.56
C LEU A 221 -7.21 -5.75 -14.57
N PHE A 222 -7.82 -6.88 -14.94
CA PHE A 222 -7.28 -7.78 -15.95
C PHE A 222 -7.09 -7.07 -17.31
N GLY A 223 -8.10 -6.35 -17.79
CA GLY A 223 -8.00 -5.56 -19.02
C GLY A 223 -6.86 -4.55 -18.98
N ILE A 224 -6.68 -3.84 -17.86
CA ILE A 224 -5.57 -2.90 -17.66
C ILE A 224 -4.22 -3.64 -17.69
N THR A 225 -4.09 -4.78 -17.03
CA THR A 225 -2.85 -5.57 -17.04
C THR A 225 -2.49 -6.07 -18.43
N LEU A 226 -3.49 -6.51 -19.20
CA LEU A 226 -3.30 -6.93 -20.58
C LEU A 226 -2.82 -5.77 -21.45
N LEU A 227 -3.52 -4.62 -21.39
CA LEU A 227 -3.11 -3.44 -22.15
C LEU A 227 -1.68 -3.01 -21.79
N LYS A 228 -1.35 -2.97 -20.49
CA LYS A 228 0.00 -2.63 -20.03
C LYS A 228 1.06 -3.61 -20.55
N LEU A 229 0.81 -4.92 -20.47
CA LEU A 229 1.69 -5.94 -21.02
C LEU A 229 1.91 -5.75 -22.52
N PHE A 230 0.83 -5.57 -23.28
CA PHE A 230 0.87 -5.43 -24.74
C PHE A 230 1.63 -4.19 -25.22
N PHE A 231 1.34 -3.03 -24.63
CA PHE A 231 1.88 -1.76 -25.10
C PHE A 231 3.23 -1.42 -24.47
N TYR A 232 3.45 -1.79 -23.21
CA TYR A 232 4.60 -1.29 -22.44
C TYR A 232 5.70 -2.36 -22.26
N ASP A 233 5.33 -3.60 -21.97
CA ASP A 233 6.31 -4.65 -21.66
C ASP A 233 6.79 -5.39 -22.93
N ILE A 234 5.89 -5.67 -23.88
CA ILE A 234 6.22 -6.41 -25.12
C ILE A 234 7.13 -5.61 -26.05
N THR A 235 7.17 -4.28 -25.97
CA THR A 235 7.97 -3.44 -26.88
C THR A 235 9.47 -3.72 -26.77
N HIS A 236 9.98 -4.02 -25.58
CA HIS A 236 11.41 -4.21 -25.30
C HIS A 236 11.84 -5.69 -25.23
N LEU A 237 10.91 -6.63 -25.34
CA LEU A 237 11.21 -8.07 -25.24
C LEU A 237 11.78 -8.65 -26.54
N THR A 238 12.56 -9.72 -26.44
CA THR A 238 13.02 -10.50 -27.60
C THR A 238 11.83 -11.21 -28.26
N THR A 239 11.91 -11.48 -29.57
CA THR A 239 10.82 -12.10 -30.36
C THR A 239 10.28 -13.38 -29.72
N ILE A 240 11.17 -14.23 -29.17
CA ILE A 240 10.80 -15.48 -28.48
C ILE A 240 9.98 -15.19 -27.21
N ALA A 241 10.41 -14.24 -26.38
CA ALA A 241 9.69 -13.86 -25.17
C ALA A 241 8.31 -13.27 -25.51
N LYS A 242 8.19 -12.47 -26.58
CA LYS A 242 6.90 -11.95 -27.06
C LYS A 242 5.95 -13.10 -27.39
N THR A 243 6.39 -14.10 -28.15
CA THR A 243 5.56 -15.27 -28.53
C THR A 243 5.06 -16.04 -27.30
N ILE A 244 5.93 -16.30 -26.32
CA ILE A 244 5.54 -16.99 -25.07
C ILE A 244 4.47 -16.20 -24.31
N VAL A 245 4.62 -14.87 -24.22
CA VAL A 245 3.63 -13.99 -23.60
C VAL A 245 2.29 -14.06 -24.36
N PHE A 246 2.30 -13.93 -25.69
CA PHE A 246 1.07 -14.03 -26.50
C PHE A 246 0.34 -15.37 -26.34
N VAL A 247 1.07 -16.48 -26.36
CA VAL A 247 0.49 -17.83 -26.16
C VAL A 247 -0.10 -17.97 -24.76
N SER A 248 0.65 -17.57 -23.72
CA SER A 248 0.19 -17.63 -22.33
C SER A 248 -1.08 -16.80 -22.13
N LEU A 249 -1.15 -15.64 -22.79
CA LEU A 249 -2.27 -14.72 -22.74
C LEU A 249 -3.50 -15.25 -23.48
N GLY A 250 -3.30 -15.93 -24.62
CA GLY A 250 -4.37 -16.66 -25.31
C GLY A 250 -4.96 -17.79 -24.46
N VAL A 251 -4.11 -18.59 -23.82
CA VAL A 251 -4.56 -19.62 -22.86
C VAL A 251 -5.31 -19.00 -21.69
N LEU A 252 -4.85 -17.85 -21.19
CA LEU A 252 -5.50 -17.12 -20.10
C LEU A 252 -6.91 -16.66 -20.47
N LEU A 253 -7.07 -16.09 -21.66
CA LEU A 253 -8.38 -15.67 -22.18
C LEU A 253 -9.32 -16.86 -22.35
N LEU A 254 -8.82 -18.02 -22.78
CA LEU A 254 -9.60 -19.25 -22.86
C LEU A 254 -10.07 -19.73 -21.49
N ILE A 255 -9.19 -19.72 -20.48
CA ILE A 255 -9.54 -20.08 -19.10
C ILE A 255 -10.65 -19.15 -18.57
N ILE A 256 -10.52 -17.85 -18.81
CA ILE A 256 -11.52 -16.86 -18.38
C ILE A 256 -12.85 -17.05 -19.11
N SER A 257 -12.82 -17.27 -20.43
CA SER A 257 -14.02 -17.55 -21.23
C SER A 257 -14.72 -18.84 -20.76
N PHE A 258 -13.94 -19.88 -20.50
CA PHE A 258 -14.43 -21.14 -19.94
C PHE A 258 -15.06 -20.95 -18.56
N LEU A 259 -14.39 -20.24 -17.65
CA LEU A 259 -14.92 -19.92 -16.33
C LEU A 259 -16.21 -19.12 -16.43
N TYR A 260 -16.25 -18.06 -17.25
CA TYR A 260 -17.46 -17.27 -17.44
C TYR A 260 -18.63 -18.14 -17.97
N ASN A 261 -18.38 -18.96 -18.98
CA ASN A 261 -19.41 -19.79 -19.59
C ASN A 261 -19.89 -20.91 -18.65
N LYS A 262 -18.97 -21.57 -17.94
CA LYS A 262 -19.29 -22.63 -16.97
C LYS A 262 -20.14 -22.12 -15.81
N TYR A 263 -19.88 -20.89 -15.34
CA TYR A 263 -20.61 -20.30 -14.22
C TYR A 263 -21.78 -19.41 -14.66
N LYS A 264 -22.02 -19.25 -15.97
CA LYS A 264 -23.12 -18.46 -16.54
C LYS A 264 -24.50 -18.88 -16.01
N ALA A 265 -24.73 -20.18 -15.85
CA ALA A 265 -25.97 -20.73 -15.29
C ALA A 265 -26.22 -20.27 -13.84
N ASN A 266 -25.16 -20.13 -13.03
CA ASN A 266 -25.25 -19.67 -11.64
C ASN A 266 -25.32 -18.13 -11.52
N ILE A 267 -25.01 -17.39 -12.58
CA ILE A 267 -25.04 -15.92 -12.63
C ILE A 267 -26.42 -15.41 -13.08
N ALA A 268 -27.15 -16.19 -13.87
CA ALA A 268 -28.49 -15.83 -14.35
C ALA A 268 -29.56 -15.86 -13.25
N ASP A 269 -29.38 -16.70 -12.22
CA ASP A 269 -30.29 -16.84 -11.08
C ASP A 269 -30.29 -15.60 -10.15
N ASP A 270 -29.13 -14.94 -9.99
CA ASP A 270 -28.96 -13.72 -9.17
C ASP A 270 -29.68 -12.47 -9.74
N LYS A 271 -30.07 -12.46 -11.03
CA LYS A 271 -30.82 -11.34 -11.63
C LYS A 271 -32.33 -11.41 -11.33
N ASN A 272 -32.81 -12.54 -10.83
CA ASN A 272 -34.23 -12.81 -10.62
C ASN A 272 -34.64 -12.92 -9.13
N SER A 273 -33.72 -12.67 -8.18
CA SER A 273 -33.98 -12.61 -6.73
C SER A 273 -33.63 -11.24 -6.15
#